data_AF-A0A1V0N3X3-F1
#
_entry.id   AF-A0A1V0N3X3-F1
#
_cell.length_a   1.000
_cell.length_b   1.000
_cell.length_c   1.000
_cell.angle_alpha   90.00
_cell.angle_beta   90.00
_cell.angle_gamma   90.00
#
_symmetry.space_group_name_H-M   'P 1'
#
loop_
_entity.id
_entity.type
_entity.pdbx_description
1 polymer ?
#
loop_
_entity_poly.entity_id
_entity_poly.type
_entity_poly.pdbx_seq_one_letter_code
_entity_poly.pdbx_strand_id
1 'polypeptide(L)'
;MSHLKVITNIASKLKNDPYFLWIFIVSLVFSILFTVYSSMAFNLVEMTGWDMGIYMQALSSGISGHLFYSALVPGSYLAEHFSPILFILLIPYYLFPSAYTLIVLQSFAIGFSTLVLYLLSKEILQRIGIIKAGKWLNASTISFIISMAYIMSPLTESPVFFDFHLMVFLPLFFFLAIYSFIKKKYILNIIFLALIVSIHSTFVSIALMAILFEIFLNRTFMITSNHSVVRGSIYFFISLAILVPYFIFAGILKGDIAGVPVSVLSIHVSGSVGPTTLVIDTFTNPVLVLHLLVQNYILKLTLLFFAFGGFAFLFIRYPASILTFVPYIIYSMFSTYPSYYTIGYQYTMIFIPMVAVSGVVGMYILVKSQMHRPSFKLQLRMALSVIIIIAILGFSIATPIVSGDANSNSIYTSATHYGNDTYMNQVIFEHEIANSIPKNATLVTGNGLFPLFGNDLNATAFPYTTDVIIKGDYYQYLVENQNSIWSSEPTHISGTNISLNMLEHEYMASGNYTVYAHNYGIIVLKRN
;
A
#
# COMPACT_ATOMS: atom_id res chain seq x y z
N MET A 1 -6.79 -0.65 39.63
CA MET A 1 -7.77 0.45 39.42
C MET A 1 -7.91 0.91 37.95
N SER A 2 -6.94 0.66 37.06
CA SER A 2 -6.96 1.09 35.64
C SER A 2 -7.83 0.22 34.71
N HIS A 3 -7.77 -1.11 34.83
CA HIS A 3 -8.48 -2.02 33.92
C HIS A 3 -10.00 -1.96 34.06
N LEU A 4 -10.53 -1.87 35.29
CA LEU A 4 -11.98 -1.76 35.52
C LEU A 4 -12.56 -0.50 34.86
N LYS A 5 -11.84 0.63 34.93
CA LYS A 5 -12.25 1.92 34.35
C LYS A 5 -12.25 1.87 32.81
N VAL A 6 -11.30 1.16 32.22
CA VAL A 6 -11.25 0.92 30.76
C VAL A 6 -12.42 0.03 30.33
N ILE A 7 -12.67 -1.06 31.05
CA ILE A 7 -13.77 -2.00 30.77
C ILE A 7 -15.12 -1.30 30.90
N THR A 8 -15.35 -0.51 31.96
CA THR A 8 -16.60 0.26 32.12
C THR A 8 -16.77 1.33 31.04
N ASN A 9 -15.69 1.98 30.61
CA ASN A 9 -15.74 2.94 29.51
C ASN A 9 -16.10 2.27 28.18
N ILE A 10 -15.51 1.10 27.89
CA ILE A 10 -15.83 0.31 26.69
C ILE A 10 -17.28 -0.14 26.74
N ALA A 11 -17.73 -0.73 27.85
CA ALA A 11 -19.13 -1.16 28.03
C ALA A 11 -20.12 0.00 27.86
N SER A 12 -19.82 1.18 28.40
CA SER A 12 -20.67 2.36 28.22
C SER A 12 -20.72 2.84 26.76
N LYS A 13 -19.59 2.79 26.04
CA LYS A 13 -19.54 3.15 24.61
C LYS A 13 -20.34 2.17 23.77
N LEU A 14 -20.20 0.86 24.02
CA LEU A 14 -20.95 -0.19 23.34
C LEU A 14 -22.46 -0.04 23.55
N LYS A 15 -22.88 0.31 24.77
CA LYS A 15 -24.30 0.55 25.09
C LYS A 15 -24.87 1.78 24.35
N ASN A 16 -24.04 2.78 24.12
CA ASN A 16 -24.46 4.05 23.50
C ASN A 16 -24.29 4.09 21.97
N ASP A 17 -23.51 3.18 21.40
CA ASP A 17 -23.18 3.16 19.98
C ASP A 17 -22.91 1.75 19.44
N PRO A 18 -23.94 0.98 19.10
CA PRO A 18 -23.78 -0.40 18.62
C PRO A 18 -22.98 -0.48 17.31
N TYR A 19 -22.98 0.57 16.48
CA TYR A 19 -22.22 0.60 15.23
C TYR A 19 -20.70 0.59 15.46
N PHE A 20 -20.23 1.11 16.59
CA PHE A 20 -18.81 1.02 16.96
C PHE A 20 -18.38 -0.45 17.18
N LEU A 21 -19.23 -1.26 17.80
CA LEU A 21 -18.95 -2.70 17.96
C LEU A 21 -18.92 -3.40 16.60
N TRP A 22 -19.92 -3.14 15.77
CA TRP A 22 -20.02 -3.76 14.46
C TRP A 22 -18.83 -3.42 13.58
N ILE A 23 -18.43 -2.15 13.50
CA ILE A 23 -17.27 -1.78 12.68
C ILE A 23 -15.97 -2.36 13.25
N PHE A 24 -15.83 -2.46 14.59
CA PHE A 24 -14.69 -3.13 15.20
C PHE A 24 -14.64 -4.61 14.81
N ILE A 25 -15.77 -5.31 14.88
CA ILE A 25 -15.87 -6.72 14.46
C ILE A 25 -15.55 -6.85 12.98
N VAL A 26 -16.13 -6.01 12.11
CA VAL A 26 -15.85 -6.02 10.67
C VAL A 26 -14.37 -5.79 10.38
N SER A 27 -13.76 -4.77 11.00
CA SER A 27 -12.32 -4.51 10.90
C SER A 27 -11.48 -5.71 11.32
N LEU A 28 -11.82 -6.36 12.45
CA LEU A 28 -11.09 -7.51 12.96
C LEU A 28 -11.25 -8.74 12.07
N VAL A 29 -12.48 -9.04 11.64
CA VAL A 29 -12.78 -10.15 10.74
C VAL A 29 -12.07 -9.96 9.41
N PHE A 30 -12.12 -8.75 8.83
CA PHE A 30 -11.39 -8.42 7.61
C PHE A 30 -9.89 -8.66 7.79
N SER A 31 -9.28 -8.15 8.86
CA SER A 31 -7.86 -8.36 9.12
C SER A 31 -7.49 -9.85 9.25
N ILE A 32 -8.30 -10.64 9.96
CA ILE A 32 -8.07 -12.08 10.11
C ILE A 32 -8.23 -12.81 8.77
N LEU A 33 -9.31 -12.55 8.02
CA LEU A 33 -9.54 -13.18 6.72
C LEU A 33 -8.43 -12.84 5.73
N PHE A 34 -8.00 -11.59 5.70
CA PHE A 34 -6.90 -11.16 4.85
C PHE A 34 -5.57 -11.80 5.28
N THR A 35 -5.28 -11.87 6.59
CA THR A 35 -4.10 -12.58 7.07
C THR A 35 -4.11 -14.05 6.65
N VAL A 36 -5.24 -14.75 6.81
CA VAL A 36 -5.39 -16.14 6.39
C VAL A 36 -5.17 -16.28 4.88
N TYR A 37 -5.80 -15.41 4.09
CA TYR A 37 -5.68 -15.42 2.64
C TYR A 37 -4.25 -15.19 2.15
N SER A 38 -3.59 -14.11 2.59
CA SER A 38 -2.21 -13.86 2.22
C SER A 38 -1.25 -14.93 2.74
N SER A 39 -1.54 -15.54 3.89
CA SER A 39 -0.75 -16.68 4.37
C SER A 39 -0.91 -17.89 3.46
N MET A 40 -2.12 -18.12 2.93
CA MET A 40 -2.38 -19.16 1.93
C MET A 40 -1.60 -18.89 0.64
N ALA A 41 -1.65 -17.66 0.10
CA ALA A 41 -0.90 -17.28 -1.10
C ALA A 41 0.62 -17.44 -0.90
N PHE A 42 1.15 -17.06 0.26
CA PHE A 42 2.55 -17.30 0.60
C PHE A 42 2.90 -18.79 0.64
N ASN A 43 2.05 -19.62 1.26
CA ASN A 43 2.28 -21.07 1.35
C ASN A 43 2.23 -21.76 -0.01
N LEU A 44 1.40 -21.25 -0.93
CA LEU A 44 1.31 -21.72 -2.30
C LEU A 44 2.42 -21.16 -3.21
N VAL A 45 3.35 -20.37 -2.66
CA VAL A 45 4.47 -19.79 -3.44
C VAL A 45 3.95 -18.86 -4.57
N GLU A 46 2.84 -18.16 -4.30
CA GLU A 46 2.21 -17.20 -5.23
C GLU A 46 2.73 -15.76 -5.04
N MET A 47 3.51 -15.51 -3.97
CA MET A 47 4.16 -14.22 -3.72
C MET A 47 5.50 -14.11 -4.47
N THR A 48 5.98 -12.89 -4.64
CA THR A 48 7.15 -12.57 -5.45
C THR A 48 8.30 -11.95 -4.66
N GLY A 49 9.52 -12.11 -5.19
CA GLY A 49 10.73 -11.51 -4.66
C GLY A 49 10.74 -9.99 -4.74
N TRP A 50 10.33 -9.41 -5.86
CA TRP A 50 10.37 -7.95 -6.12
C TRP A 50 9.48 -7.10 -5.21
N ASP A 51 8.59 -7.74 -4.48
CA ASP A 51 7.74 -7.08 -3.52
C ASP A 51 7.95 -7.70 -2.14
N MET A 52 7.43 -8.91 -1.89
CA MET A 52 7.53 -9.56 -0.59
C MET A 52 8.98 -9.85 -0.18
N GLY A 53 9.77 -10.40 -1.11
CA GLY A 53 11.16 -10.80 -0.88
C GLY A 53 12.08 -9.66 -0.48
N ILE A 54 11.97 -8.49 -1.14
CA ILE A 54 12.77 -7.30 -0.82
C ILE A 54 12.62 -6.93 0.66
N TYR A 55 11.39 -6.87 1.18
CA TYR A 55 11.17 -6.49 2.58
C TYR A 55 11.63 -7.57 3.56
N MET A 56 11.46 -8.85 3.21
CA MET A 56 11.97 -9.95 4.03
C MET A 56 13.49 -9.87 4.17
N GLN A 57 14.20 -9.70 3.06
CA GLN A 57 15.67 -9.68 3.07
C GLN A 57 16.21 -8.40 3.70
N ALA A 58 15.58 -7.26 3.42
CA ALA A 58 15.89 -5.98 4.07
C ALA A 58 15.74 -6.06 5.59
N LEU A 59 14.67 -6.66 6.11
CA LEU A 59 14.48 -6.75 7.56
C LEU A 59 15.38 -7.82 8.19
N SER A 60 15.59 -8.96 7.53
CA SER A 60 16.53 -9.99 7.97
C SER A 60 17.97 -9.47 8.05
N SER A 61 18.38 -8.67 7.06
CA SER A 61 19.69 -8.02 7.05
C SER A 61 19.80 -6.95 8.14
N GLY A 62 18.72 -6.20 8.38
CA GLY A 62 18.57 -5.29 9.51
C GLY A 62 18.79 -5.96 10.87
N ILE A 63 18.23 -7.16 11.07
CA ILE A 63 18.46 -7.97 12.29
C ILE A 63 19.93 -8.35 12.42
N SER A 64 20.57 -8.67 11.29
CA SER A 64 21.96 -9.11 11.22
C SER A 64 22.98 -7.95 11.30
N GLY A 65 22.51 -6.70 11.48
CA GLY A 65 23.36 -5.52 11.64
C GLY A 65 23.71 -4.80 10.34
N HIS A 66 23.16 -5.22 9.20
CA HIS A 66 23.28 -4.50 7.93
C HIS A 66 22.22 -3.40 7.83
N LEU A 67 22.50 -2.35 7.05
CA LEU A 67 21.55 -1.27 6.84
C LEU A 67 20.50 -1.66 5.79
N PHE A 68 19.58 -2.55 6.14
CA PHE A 68 18.47 -3.01 5.29
C PHE A 68 18.89 -3.42 3.86
N TYR A 69 19.95 -4.21 3.76
CA TYR A 69 20.42 -4.81 2.52
C TYR A 69 19.41 -5.77 1.92
N SER A 70 19.27 -5.77 0.60
CA SER A 70 18.58 -6.79 -0.18
C SER A 70 19.31 -6.96 -1.50
N ALA A 71 19.65 -8.19 -1.88
CA ALA A 71 20.27 -8.52 -3.15
C ALA A 71 19.40 -8.09 -4.34
N LEU A 72 18.08 -8.05 -4.16
CA LEU A 72 17.10 -7.59 -5.15
C LEU A 72 17.06 -6.07 -5.34
N VAL A 73 17.87 -5.29 -4.64
CA VAL A 73 18.04 -3.86 -4.93
C VAL A 73 19.52 -3.54 -4.93
N PRO A 74 19.97 -2.42 -5.52
CA PRO A 74 21.38 -2.03 -5.48
C PRO A 74 21.83 -1.69 -4.04
N GLY A 75 22.17 -2.70 -3.24
CA GLY A 75 22.60 -2.57 -1.86
C GLY A 75 21.46 -2.44 -0.86
N SER A 76 21.32 -1.24 -0.26
CA SER A 76 20.34 -0.99 0.80
C SER A 76 18.98 -0.60 0.24
N TYR A 77 17.89 -1.14 0.79
CA TYR A 77 16.56 -0.64 0.52
C TYR A 77 16.42 0.85 0.83
N LEU A 78 17.11 1.37 1.85
CA LEU A 78 17.07 2.80 2.18
C LEU A 78 17.76 3.68 1.13
N ALA A 79 18.67 3.12 0.33
CA ALA A 79 19.32 3.81 -0.77
C ALA A 79 18.38 3.97 -1.96
N GLU A 80 17.53 2.98 -2.23
CA GLU A 80 16.52 3.02 -3.29
C GLU A 80 15.26 3.79 -2.83
N HIS A 81 14.78 3.47 -1.64
CA HIS A 81 13.58 4.03 -1.02
C HIS A 81 13.90 4.44 0.42
N PHE A 82 14.21 5.71 0.66
CA PHE A 82 14.44 6.20 2.02
C PHE A 82 13.15 6.14 2.85
N SER A 83 13.05 5.07 3.65
CA SER A 83 11.83 4.64 4.35
C SER A 83 12.15 4.31 5.81
N PRO A 84 12.35 5.32 6.68
CA PRO A 84 12.68 5.11 8.10
C PRO A 84 11.69 4.24 8.88
N ILE A 85 10.46 4.04 8.38
CA ILE A 85 9.49 3.13 9.00
C ILE A 85 10.01 1.70 9.14
N LEU A 86 10.99 1.28 8.32
CA LEU A 86 11.61 -0.03 8.44
C LEU A 86 12.23 -0.28 9.82
N PHE A 87 12.75 0.75 10.50
CA PHE A 87 13.24 0.62 11.88
C PHE A 87 12.13 0.28 12.88
N ILE A 88 10.90 0.73 12.63
CA ILE A 88 9.74 0.37 13.45
C ILE A 88 9.29 -1.06 13.13
N LEU A 89 9.27 -1.43 11.85
CA LEU A 89 8.92 -2.79 11.40
C LEU A 89 9.96 -3.84 11.81
N LEU A 90 11.22 -3.43 12.01
CA LEU A 90 12.28 -4.29 12.51
C LEU A 90 11.94 -4.85 13.89
N ILE A 91 11.20 -4.13 14.74
CA ILE A 91 10.85 -4.57 16.10
C ILE A 91 10.00 -5.86 16.08
N PRO A 92 8.81 -5.89 15.43
CA PRO A 92 8.04 -7.13 15.33
C PRO A 92 8.73 -8.19 14.46
N TYR A 93 9.48 -7.79 13.42
CA TYR A 93 10.20 -8.75 12.58
C TYR A 93 11.34 -9.44 13.32
N TYR A 94 12.02 -8.75 14.24
CA TYR A 94 13.03 -9.33 15.12
C TYR A 94 12.45 -10.42 16.03
N LEU A 95 11.22 -10.21 16.54
CA LEU A 95 10.54 -11.20 17.38
C LEU A 95 10.09 -12.42 16.57
N PHE A 96 9.64 -12.20 15.33
CA PHE A 96 9.11 -13.22 14.43
C PHE A 96 9.61 -12.97 13.00
N PRO A 97 10.83 -13.40 12.63
CA PRO A 97 11.44 -13.11 11.33
C PRO A 97 10.82 -13.98 10.23
N SER A 98 9.64 -13.58 9.78
CA SER A 98 8.81 -14.38 8.87
C SER A 98 7.93 -13.48 7.99
N ALA A 99 7.61 -14.00 6.81
CA ALA A 99 6.59 -13.45 5.92
C ALA A 99 5.26 -13.15 6.64
N TYR A 100 4.82 -14.05 7.52
CA TYR A 100 3.55 -13.90 8.24
C TYR A 100 3.51 -12.64 9.10
N THR A 101 4.65 -12.17 9.62
CA THR A 101 4.71 -10.93 10.40
C THR A 101 4.33 -9.72 9.54
N LEU A 102 4.85 -9.65 8.31
CA LEU A 102 4.53 -8.58 7.36
C LEU A 102 3.06 -8.66 6.92
N ILE A 103 2.58 -9.87 6.63
CA ILE A 103 1.19 -10.14 6.28
C ILE A 103 0.23 -9.66 7.38
N VAL A 104 0.49 -10.06 8.64
CA VAL A 104 -0.33 -9.65 9.80
C VAL A 104 -0.31 -8.12 9.94
N LEU A 105 0.85 -7.49 9.88
CA LEU A 105 0.96 -6.03 10.01
C LEU A 105 0.18 -5.30 8.92
N GLN A 106 0.28 -5.76 7.67
CA GLN A 106 -0.48 -5.23 6.54
C GLN A 106 -1.99 -5.39 6.73
N SER A 107 -2.46 -6.60 7.07
CA SER A 107 -3.89 -6.85 7.22
C SER A 107 -4.53 -6.06 8.36
N PHE A 108 -3.82 -5.90 9.48
CA PHE A 108 -4.30 -5.13 10.62
C PHE A 108 -4.21 -3.61 10.39
N ALA A 109 -3.21 -3.13 9.64
CA ALA A 109 -3.13 -1.72 9.26
C ALA A 109 -4.35 -1.30 8.41
N ILE A 110 -4.70 -2.09 7.39
CA ILE A 110 -5.86 -1.81 6.53
C ILE A 110 -7.16 -1.96 7.33
N GLY A 111 -7.36 -3.08 8.03
CA GLY A 111 -8.60 -3.32 8.77
C GLY A 111 -8.86 -2.25 9.85
N PHE A 112 -7.84 -1.86 10.63
CA PHE A 112 -8.01 -0.82 11.65
C PHE A 112 -8.08 0.60 11.08
N SER A 113 -7.58 0.87 9.87
CA SER A 113 -7.83 2.16 9.21
C SER A 113 -9.34 2.42 9.06
N THR A 114 -10.13 1.40 8.76
CA THR A 114 -11.60 1.47 8.70
C THR A 114 -12.24 1.89 10.03
N LEU A 115 -11.75 1.33 11.15
CA LEU A 115 -12.20 1.70 12.48
C LEU A 115 -11.88 3.17 12.80
N VAL A 116 -10.70 3.64 12.41
CA VAL A 116 -10.31 5.04 12.60
C VAL A 116 -11.14 5.96 11.70
N LEU A 117 -11.41 5.57 10.45
CA LEU A 117 -12.30 6.32 9.56
C LEU A 117 -13.71 6.46 10.16
N TYR A 118 -14.25 5.41 10.78
CA TYR A 118 -15.52 5.47 11.48
C TYR A 118 -15.49 6.52 12.61
N LEU A 119 -14.46 6.48 13.45
CA LEU A 119 -14.29 7.44 14.56
C LEU A 119 -14.13 8.88 14.05
N LEU A 120 -13.36 9.07 12.98
CA LEU A 120 -13.15 10.36 12.32
C LEU A 120 -14.45 10.90 11.70
N SER A 121 -15.15 10.06 10.94
CA SER A 121 -16.42 10.40 10.32
C SER A 121 -17.44 10.82 11.36
N LYS A 122 -17.54 10.04 12.44
CA LYS A 122 -18.48 10.33 13.53
C LYS A 122 -18.14 11.63 14.22
N GLU A 123 -16.86 11.87 14.50
CA GLU A 123 -16.40 13.11 15.13
C GLU A 123 -16.72 14.34 14.28
N ILE A 124 -16.59 14.24 12.96
CA ILE A 124 -16.93 15.32 12.03
C ILE A 124 -18.45 15.54 12.02
N LEU A 125 -19.24 14.48 11.84
CA LEU A 125 -20.70 14.57 11.68
C LEU A 125 -21.42 15.00 12.96
N GLN A 126 -20.93 14.61 14.14
CA GLN A 126 -21.51 14.99 15.43
C GLN A 126 -21.43 16.48 15.75
N ARG A 127 -20.56 17.23 15.04
CA ARG A 127 -20.52 18.70 15.16
C ARG A 127 -21.81 19.36 14.66
N ILE A 128 -22.60 18.66 13.85
CA ILE A 128 -23.94 19.07 13.47
C ILE A 128 -24.90 18.65 14.60
N GLY A 129 -25.12 19.55 15.57
CA GLY A 129 -25.90 19.28 16.79
C GLY A 129 -27.36 18.84 16.61
N ILE A 130 -27.82 18.67 15.37
CA ILE A 130 -29.18 18.25 15.02
C ILE A 130 -29.26 16.76 14.69
N ILE A 131 -28.13 16.07 14.51
CA ILE A 131 -28.11 14.61 14.41
C ILE A 131 -28.22 14.00 15.83
N LYS A 132 -29.33 14.28 16.52
CA LYS A 132 -29.60 13.70 17.85
C LYS A 132 -29.85 12.20 17.75
N ALA A 133 -29.27 11.46 18.69
CA ALA A 133 -29.51 10.04 18.92
C ALA A 133 -31.02 9.80 19.14
N GLY A 134 -31.68 9.11 18.21
CA GLY A 134 -33.11 8.82 18.31
C GLY A 134 -33.82 8.47 17.00
N LYS A 135 -33.21 8.70 15.84
CA LYS A 135 -33.68 8.18 14.53
C LYS A 135 -32.66 7.20 13.95
N TRP A 136 -33.13 6.23 13.14
CA TRP A 136 -32.28 5.23 12.46
C TRP A 136 -31.13 5.85 11.65
N LEU A 137 -31.29 7.09 11.18
CA LEU A 137 -30.28 7.83 10.45
C LEU A 137 -29.62 8.89 11.35
N ASN A 138 -28.57 8.49 12.06
CA ASN A 138 -27.76 9.38 12.90
C ASN A 138 -26.29 9.40 12.47
N ALA A 139 -25.43 10.11 13.21
CA ALA A 139 -24.02 10.28 12.85
C ALA A 139 -23.30 8.93 12.81
N SER A 140 -23.56 8.06 13.79
CA SER A 140 -23.03 6.69 13.81
C SER A 140 -23.48 5.87 12.60
N THR A 141 -24.75 5.97 12.18
CA THR A 141 -25.25 5.23 11.00
C THR A 141 -24.56 5.68 9.71
N ILE A 142 -24.45 7.00 9.50
CA ILE A 142 -23.79 7.55 8.30
C ILE A 142 -22.30 7.18 8.32
N SER A 143 -21.63 7.31 9.47
CA SER A 143 -20.23 6.92 9.62
C SER A 143 -20.01 5.43 9.40
N PHE A 144 -20.94 4.58 9.85
CA PHE A 144 -20.91 3.16 9.59
C PHE A 144 -21.02 2.88 8.09
N ILE A 145 -22.00 3.45 7.39
CA ILE A 145 -22.18 3.27 5.93
C ILE A 145 -20.93 3.71 5.16
N ILE A 146 -20.35 4.87 5.50
CA ILE A 146 -19.14 5.37 4.84
C ILE A 146 -17.94 4.44 5.10
N SER A 147 -17.81 3.93 6.32
CA SER A 147 -16.68 3.04 6.68
C SER A 147 -16.84 1.65 6.07
N MET A 148 -18.07 1.14 5.98
CA MET A 148 -18.38 -0.08 5.22
C MET A 148 -18.05 0.10 3.75
N ALA A 149 -18.45 1.22 3.13
CA ALA A 149 -18.11 1.50 1.74
C ALA A 149 -16.61 1.63 1.51
N TYR A 150 -15.86 2.15 2.49
CA TYR A 150 -14.40 2.20 2.44
C TYR A 150 -13.79 0.80 2.46
N ILE A 151 -14.14 -0.07 3.42
CA ILE A 151 -13.52 -1.40 3.53
C ILE A 151 -13.94 -2.34 2.40
N MET A 152 -15.16 -2.20 1.89
CA MET A 152 -15.69 -2.95 0.73
C MET A 152 -15.24 -2.36 -0.62
N SER A 153 -14.48 -1.26 -0.61
CA SER A 153 -14.02 -0.65 -1.85
C SER A 153 -12.95 -1.54 -2.47
N PRO A 154 -13.03 -1.86 -3.77
CA PRO A 154 -11.97 -2.62 -4.44
C PRO A 154 -10.62 -1.89 -4.39
N LEU A 155 -10.62 -0.56 -4.21
CA LEU A 155 -9.39 0.22 -4.01
C LEU A 155 -8.75 -0.04 -2.63
N THR A 156 -9.55 -0.24 -1.59
CA THR A 156 -9.06 -0.57 -0.24
C THR A 156 -8.60 -2.02 -0.17
N GLU A 157 -9.27 -2.90 -0.94
CA GLU A 157 -8.90 -4.30 -1.08
C GLU A 157 -7.73 -4.51 -2.05
N SER A 158 -7.32 -3.53 -2.87
CA SER A 158 -6.25 -3.74 -3.86
C SER A 158 -4.97 -4.38 -3.30
N PRO A 159 -4.40 -3.94 -2.16
CA PRO A 159 -3.18 -4.56 -1.62
C PRO A 159 -3.41 -5.99 -1.13
N VAL A 160 -4.65 -6.50 -1.12
CA VAL A 160 -4.98 -7.90 -0.87
C VAL A 160 -4.59 -8.78 -2.05
N PHE A 161 -4.71 -8.27 -3.28
CA PHE A 161 -4.29 -8.95 -4.51
C PHE A 161 -2.78 -8.96 -4.73
N PHE A 162 -2.04 -8.24 -3.89
CA PHE A 162 -0.64 -7.94 -4.11
C PHE A 162 0.19 -8.23 -2.88
N ASP A 163 1.49 -8.32 -3.10
CA ASP A 163 2.46 -8.60 -2.06
C ASP A 163 2.61 -7.44 -1.06
N PHE A 164 3.39 -7.68 0.00
CA PHE A 164 3.55 -6.71 1.07
C PHE A 164 4.14 -5.38 0.59
N HIS A 165 3.56 -4.26 1.05
CA HIS A 165 4.03 -2.91 0.73
C HIS A 165 3.86 -1.93 1.87
N LEU A 166 4.82 -1.01 2.06
CA LEU A 166 4.73 0.02 3.12
C LEU A 166 3.52 0.98 2.95
N MET A 167 2.99 1.12 1.74
CA MET A 167 1.84 1.98 1.45
C MET A 167 0.57 1.59 2.24
N VAL A 168 0.44 0.34 2.67
CA VAL A 168 -0.73 -0.14 3.42
C VAL A 168 -0.90 0.51 4.80
N PHE A 169 0.16 1.11 5.35
CA PHE A 169 0.09 1.87 6.60
C PHE A 169 -0.45 3.30 6.42
N LEU A 170 -0.44 3.82 5.19
CA LEU A 170 -0.80 5.21 4.90
C LEU A 170 -2.25 5.56 5.30
N PRO A 171 -3.28 4.74 5.01
CA PRO A 171 -4.64 5.07 5.41
C PRO A 171 -4.80 5.24 6.92
N LEU A 172 -4.21 4.33 7.70
CA LEU A 172 -4.27 4.36 9.15
C LEU A 172 -3.63 5.64 9.70
N PHE A 173 -2.41 5.97 9.26
CA PHE A 173 -1.72 7.17 9.73
C PHE A 173 -2.41 8.45 9.26
N PHE A 174 -2.88 8.50 8.02
CA PHE A 174 -3.61 9.66 7.49
C PHE A 174 -4.89 9.92 8.30
N PHE A 175 -5.72 8.91 8.54
CA PHE A 175 -6.93 9.08 9.34
C PHE A 175 -6.61 9.47 10.79
N LEU A 176 -5.58 8.86 11.39
CA LEU A 176 -5.15 9.21 12.76
C LEU A 176 -4.58 10.63 12.86
N ALA A 177 -3.87 11.11 11.84
CA ALA A 177 -3.37 12.48 11.77
C ALA A 177 -4.55 13.47 11.80
N ILE A 178 -5.50 13.32 10.88
CA ILE A 178 -6.68 14.20 10.80
C ILE A 178 -7.56 14.07 12.06
N TYR A 179 -7.76 12.86 12.56
CA TYR A 179 -8.52 12.62 13.79
C TYR A 179 -7.89 13.33 15.00
N SER A 180 -6.57 13.22 15.15
CA SER A 180 -5.81 13.86 16.22
C SER A 180 -5.86 15.39 16.09
N PHE A 181 -5.77 15.92 14.87
CA PHE A 181 -5.92 17.35 14.59
C PHE A 181 -7.29 17.87 15.02
N ILE A 182 -8.38 17.19 14.62
CA ILE A 182 -9.76 17.56 14.97
C ILE A 182 -10.00 17.50 16.48
N LYS A 183 -9.34 16.55 17.16
CA LYS A 183 -9.34 16.41 18.62
C LYS A 183 -8.39 17.38 19.34
N LYS A 184 -7.68 18.25 18.63
CA LYS A 184 -6.67 19.19 19.15
C LYS A 184 -5.52 18.49 19.89
N LYS A 185 -5.21 17.24 19.53
CA LYS A 185 -4.08 16.46 20.04
C LYS A 185 -2.87 16.64 19.11
N TYR A 186 -2.30 17.85 19.12
CA TYR A 186 -1.28 18.25 18.14
C TYR A 186 -0.02 17.39 18.16
N ILE A 187 0.42 16.90 19.32
CA ILE A 187 1.59 16.00 19.42
C ILE A 187 1.32 14.70 18.64
N LEU A 188 0.15 14.08 18.84
CA LEU A 188 -0.21 12.86 18.11
C LEU A 188 -0.34 13.14 16.61
N ASN A 189 -0.92 14.27 16.23
CA ASN A 189 -1.00 14.68 14.83
C ASN A 189 0.40 14.77 14.19
N ILE A 190 1.36 15.44 14.84
CA ILE A 190 2.75 15.52 14.36
C ILE A 190 3.39 14.14 14.24
N ILE A 191 3.17 13.25 15.22
CA ILE A 191 3.67 11.86 15.18
C ILE A 191 3.12 11.13 13.95
N PHE A 192 1.81 11.21 13.69
CA PHE A 192 1.21 10.53 12.54
C PHE A 192 1.62 11.15 11.19
N LEU A 193 1.81 12.47 11.12
CA LEU A 193 2.40 13.12 9.94
C LEU A 193 3.84 12.67 9.71
N ALA A 194 4.65 12.55 10.76
CA ALA A 194 6.00 12.01 10.67
C ALA A 194 5.99 10.53 10.22
N LEU A 195 5.05 9.73 10.71
CA LEU A 195 4.88 8.34 10.27
C LEU A 195 4.49 8.24 8.79
N ILE A 196 3.65 9.13 8.27
CA ILE A 196 3.36 9.23 6.82
C ILE A 196 4.64 9.47 6.04
N VAL A 197 5.46 10.44 6.45
CA VAL A 197 6.73 10.77 5.79
C VAL A 197 7.75 9.65 5.91
N SER A 198 7.71 8.86 6.99
CA SER A 198 8.62 7.73 7.21
C SER A 198 8.36 6.53 6.29
N ILE A 199 7.17 6.44 5.68
CA ILE A 199 6.84 5.38 4.71
C ILE A 199 7.70 5.50 3.45
N HIS A 200 7.90 6.72 2.96
CA HIS A 200 8.71 7.01 1.79
C HIS A 200 9.06 8.50 1.77
N SER A 201 10.30 8.87 1.42
CA SER A 201 10.74 10.27 1.44
C SER A 201 9.87 11.23 0.60
N THR A 202 9.31 10.78 -0.53
CA THR A 202 8.41 11.60 -1.36
C THR A 202 7.04 11.87 -0.72
N PHE A 203 6.68 11.16 0.36
CA PHE A 203 5.40 11.34 1.06
C PHE A 203 5.37 12.63 1.91
N VAL A 204 6.46 13.40 1.92
CA VAL A 204 6.42 14.83 2.30
C VAL A 204 5.31 15.59 1.56
N SER A 205 5.05 15.24 0.30
CA SER A 205 3.96 15.83 -0.49
C SER A 205 2.59 15.49 0.10
N ILE A 206 2.37 14.23 0.51
CA ILE A 206 1.13 13.76 1.13
C ILE A 206 0.94 14.42 2.50
N ALA A 207 1.99 14.49 3.32
CA ALA A 207 1.93 15.17 4.61
C ALA A 207 1.62 16.67 4.45
N LEU A 208 2.21 17.33 3.45
CA LEU A 208 1.90 18.73 3.13
C LEU A 208 0.44 18.92 2.70
N MET A 209 -0.10 18.00 1.89
CA MET A 209 -1.51 18.03 1.52
C MET A 209 -2.45 17.77 2.71
N ALA A 210 -2.07 16.88 3.64
CA ALA A 210 -2.80 16.67 4.89
C ALA A 210 -2.83 17.96 5.73
N ILE A 211 -1.70 18.63 5.89
CA ILE A 211 -1.58 19.93 6.60
C ILE A 211 -2.44 21.01 5.94
N LEU A 212 -2.38 21.14 4.61
CA LEU A 212 -3.24 22.08 3.88
C LEU A 212 -4.72 21.79 4.15
N PHE A 213 -5.11 20.52 4.09
CA PHE A 213 -6.46 20.10 4.38
C PHE A 213 -6.87 20.39 5.81
N GLU A 214 -6.01 20.15 6.81
CA GLU A 214 -6.24 20.52 8.21
C GLU A 214 -6.49 22.04 8.37
N ILE A 215 -5.74 22.88 7.66
CA ILE A 215 -5.96 24.34 7.65
C ILE A 215 -7.35 24.68 7.10
N PHE A 216 -7.79 24.05 6.01
CA PHE A 216 -9.12 24.25 5.44
C PHE A 216 -10.23 23.71 6.35
N LEU A 217 -10.03 22.55 6.97
CA LEU A 217 -10.96 21.99 7.95
C LEU A 217 -11.11 22.91 9.16
N ASN A 218 -10.01 23.48 9.66
CA ASN A 218 -10.03 24.43 10.76
C ASN A 218 -10.93 25.63 10.43
N ARG A 219 -10.80 26.21 9.23
CA ARG A 219 -11.70 27.30 8.77
C ARG A 219 -13.17 26.87 8.69
N THR A 220 -13.42 25.61 8.35
CA THR A 220 -14.78 25.08 8.10
C THR A 220 -15.50 24.68 9.39
N PHE A 221 -14.78 24.14 10.38
CA PHE A 221 -15.33 23.61 11.63
C PHE A 221 -15.11 24.52 12.84
N MET A 222 -14.11 25.39 12.82
CA MET A 222 -13.79 26.30 13.90
C MET A 222 -14.04 27.74 13.43
N ILE A 223 -15.21 28.27 13.77
CA ILE A 223 -15.55 29.68 13.56
C ILE A 223 -14.56 30.50 14.39
N THR A 224 -13.58 31.19 13.79
CA THR A 224 -12.91 32.33 14.44
C THR A 224 -12.10 33.18 13.45
N SER A 225 -12.28 34.51 13.54
CA SER A 225 -11.28 35.60 13.42
C SER A 225 -10.26 35.60 12.26
N ASN A 226 -9.91 36.79 11.73
CA ASN A 226 -8.78 37.00 10.81
C ASN A 226 -7.45 36.36 11.29
N HIS A 227 -7.26 36.17 12.61
CA HIS A 227 -6.07 35.51 13.15
C HIS A 227 -5.97 34.01 12.80
N SER A 228 -7.05 33.35 12.38
CA SER A 228 -7.02 31.94 11.96
C SER A 228 -6.31 31.73 10.62
N VAL A 229 -6.44 32.69 9.71
CA VAL A 229 -5.73 32.68 8.41
C VAL A 229 -4.23 32.81 8.64
N VAL A 230 -3.81 33.79 9.43
CA VAL A 230 -2.41 34.03 9.76
C VAL A 230 -1.78 32.81 10.44
N ARG A 231 -2.44 32.22 11.44
CA ARG A 231 -1.96 31.02 12.12
C ARG A 231 -1.87 29.81 11.19
N GLY A 232 -2.85 29.63 10.30
CA GLY A 232 -2.81 28.57 9.28
C GLY A 232 -1.65 28.74 8.31
N SER A 233 -1.41 29.96 7.84
CA SER A 233 -0.26 30.26 6.98
C SER A 233 1.07 30.02 7.70
N ILE A 234 1.21 30.47 8.97
CA ILE A 234 2.40 30.21 9.78
C ILE A 234 2.64 28.69 9.92
N TYR A 235 1.59 27.93 10.24
CA TYR A 235 1.69 26.47 10.36
C TYR A 235 2.13 25.82 9.04
N PHE A 236 1.58 26.26 7.91
CA PHE A 236 1.98 25.77 6.58
C PHE A 236 3.45 26.08 6.28
N PHE A 237 3.90 27.33 6.46
CA PHE A 237 5.28 27.72 6.14
C PHE A 237 6.31 27.09 7.08
N ILE A 238 5.99 26.92 8.37
CA ILE A 238 6.84 26.16 9.30
C ILE A 238 6.94 24.71 8.83
N SER A 239 5.82 24.10 8.45
CA SER A 239 5.83 22.72 7.95
C SER A 239 6.66 22.60 6.67
N LEU A 240 6.55 23.55 5.74
CA LEU A 240 7.38 23.61 4.54
C LEU A 240 8.88 23.73 4.88
N ALA A 241 9.22 24.59 5.84
CA ALA A 241 10.59 24.79 6.32
C ALA A 241 11.18 23.56 7.03
N ILE A 242 10.36 22.57 7.42
CA ILE A 242 10.81 21.30 8.01
C ILE A 242 10.84 20.20 6.93
N LEU A 243 9.75 20.06 6.17
CA LEU A 243 9.57 18.97 5.20
C LEU A 243 10.52 19.10 4.00
N VAL A 244 10.80 20.32 3.52
CA VAL A 244 11.72 20.54 2.39
C VAL A 244 13.16 20.17 2.76
N PRO A 245 13.74 20.67 3.88
CA PRO A 245 15.07 20.20 4.31
C PRO A 245 15.11 18.70 4.59
N TYR A 246 14.05 18.11 5.15
CA TYR A 246 13.98 16.65 5.31
C TYR A 246 14.05 15.91 3.97
N PHE A 247 13.31 16.37 2.95
CA PHE A 247 13.33 15.75 1.62
C PHE A 247 14.72 15.82 1.00
N ILE A 248 15.38 16.97 1.10
CA ILE A 248 16.76 17.18 0.65
C ILE A 248 17.72 16.24 1.41
N PHE A 249 17.61 16.21 2.73
CA PHE A 249 18.42 15.34 3.60
C PHE A 249 18.24 13.86 3.27
N ALA A 250 17.00 13.41 3.07
CA ALA A 250 16.70 12.06 2.64
C ALA A 250 17.33 11.75 1.27
N GLY A 251 17.29 12.69 0.32
CA GLY A 251 17.95 12.53 -0.97
C GLY A 251 19.48 12.42 -0.88
N ILE A 252 20.11 13.21 0.00
CA ILE A 252 21.56 13.11 0.29
C ILE A 252 21.88 11.75 0.90
N LEU A 253 21.13 11.34 1.94
CA LEU A 253 21.33 10.04 2.59
C LEU A 253 21.16 8.87 1.62
N LYS A 254 20.20 8.93 0.69
CA LYS A 254 20.08 7.91 -0.36
C LYS A 254 21.39 7.75 -1.14
N GLY A 255 21.99 8.87 -1.57
CA GLY A 255 23.26 8.86 -2.29
C GLY A 255 24.44 8.39 -1.46
N ASP A 256 24.54 8.87 -0.22
CA ASP A 256 25.58 8.45 0.72
C ASP A 256 25.51 6.93 1.00
N ILE A 257 24.31 6.38 1.19
CA ILE A 257 24.10 4.94 1.41
C ILE A 257 24.38 4.15 0.13
N ALA A 258 23.99 4.67 -1.04
CA ALA A 258 24.27 4.05 -2.34
C ALA A 258 25.76 4.07 -2.72
N GLY A 259 26.57 4.93 -2.10
CA GLY A 259 27.95 5.17 -2.51
C GLY A 259 28.08 5.92 -3.85
N VAL A 260 27.01 6.61 -4.28
CA VAL A 260 26.95 7.35 -5.54
C VAL A 260 26.55 8.80 -5.26
N PRO A 261 27.21 9.81 -5.86
CA PRO A 261 26.75 11.19 -5.76
C PRO A 261 25.39 11.32 -6.45
N VAL A 262 24.31 11.34 -5.69
CA VAL A 262 22.95 11.43 -6.23
C VAL A 262 22.56 12.89 -6.41
N SER A 263 21.96 13.19 -7.57
CA SER A 263 21.22 14.42 -7.78
C SER A 263 20.01 14.43 -6.83
N VAL A 264 20.05 15.27 -5.79
CA VAL A 264 18.99 15.44 -4.79
C VAL A 264 17.63 15.82 -5.41
N LEU A 265 17.64 16.26 -6.68
CA LEU A 265 16.47 16.74 -7.42
C LEU A 265 16.02 15.82 -8.56
N SER A 266 16.73 14.71 -8.85
CA SER A 266 16.29 13.76 -9.88
C SER A 266 15.17 12.88 -9.33
N ILE A 267 13.92 13.28 -9.61
CA ILE A 267 12.73 12.44 -9.44
C ILE A 267 12.70 11.46 -10.62
N HIS A 268 13.62 10.51 -10.67
CA HIS A 268 13.49 9.38 -11.58
C HIS A 268 12.55 8.37 -10.93
N VAL A 269 11.28 8.44 -11.29
CA VAL A 269 10.32 7.39 -10.96
C VAL A 269 9.92 6.73 -12.26
N SER A 270 10.09 5.41 -12.32
CA SER A 270 9.85 4.61 -13.53
C SER A 270 8.47 4.88 -14.12
N GLY A 271 8.43 5.09 -15.44
CA GLY A 271 7.19 5.28 -16.21
C GLY A 271 6.36 6.53 -15.87
N SER A 272 6.91 7.50 -15.13
CA SER A 272 6.18 8.73 -14.77
C SER A 272 6.87 9.98 -15.28
N VAL A 273 6.08 10.89 -15.86
CA VAL A 273 6.55 12.23 -16.18
C VAL A 273 6.61 13.02 -14.86
N GLY A 274 7.79 13.50 -14.49
CA GLY A 274 7.94 14.38 -13.33
C GLY A 274 7.03 15.62 -13.43
N PRO A 275 6.60 16.24 -12.31
CA PRO A 275 5.67 17.36 -12.36
C PRO A 275 6.17 18.54 -13.20
N THR A 276 7.48 18.81 -13.17
CA THR A 276 8.13 19.86 -13.96
C THR A 276 8.15 19.52 -15.44
N THR A 277 8.51 18.29 -15.80
CA THR A 277 8.47 17.81 -17.18
C THR A 277 7.04 17.80 -17.72
N LEU A 278 6.04 17.45 -16.90
CA LEU A 278 4.64 17.46 -17.34
C LEU A 278 4.17 18.88 -17.67
N VAL A 279 4.57 19.88 -16.86
CA VAL A 279 4.28 21.29 -17.14
C VAL A 279 4.98 21.73 -18.42
N ILE A 280 6.24 21.38 -18.62
CA ILE A 280 6.98 21.70 -19.85
C ILE A 280 6.29 21.07 -21.06
N ASP A 281 6.02 19.76 -21.00
CA ASP A 281 5.39 18.97 -22.06
C ASP A 281 3.97 19.44 -22.38
N THR A 282 3.26 20.03 -21.42
CA THR A 282 1.95 20.65 -21.69
C THR A 282 2.05 21.77 -22.73
N PHE A 283 3.17 22.49 -22.77
CA PHE A 283 3.41 23.57 -23.75
C PHE A 283 4.27 23.13 -24.94
N THR A 284 5.23 22.22 -24.74
CA THR A 284 6.17 21.79 -25.79
C THR A 284 5.69 20.57 -26.57
N ASN A 285 4.87 19.69 -25.96
CA ASN A 285 4.37 18.46 -26.57
C ASN A 285 2.94 18.10 -26.09
N PRO A 286 1.92 18.94 -26.39
CA PRO A 286 0.55 18.71 -25.93
C PRO A 286 -0.07 17.40 -26.46
N VAL A 287 0.40 16.89 -27.61
CA VAL A 287 -0.04 15.60 -28.16
C VAL A 287 0.41 14.44 -27.27
N LEU A 288 1.64 14.48 -26.74
CA LEU A 288 2.11 13.49 -25.77
C LEU A 288 1.27 13.52 -24.50
N VAL A 289 0.96 14.71 -23.97
CA VAL A 289 0.15 14.86 -22.76
C VAL A 289 -1.26 14.27 -22.95
N LEU A 290 -1.88 14.52 -24.11
CA LEU A 290 -3.17 13.91 -24.46
C LEU A 290 -3.06 12.38 -24.64
N HIS A 291 -1.98 11.90 -25.26
CA HIS A 291 -1.73 10.47 -25.42
C HIS A 291 -1.62 9.78 -24.06
N LEU A 292 -0.85 10.36 -23.13
CA LEU A 292 -0.71 9.85 -21.77
C LEU A 292 -2.07 9.78 -21.05
N LEU A 293 -2.91 10.81 -21.18
CA LEU A 293 -4.24 10.83 -20.57
C LEU A 293 -5.18 9.74 -21.12
N VAL A 294 -5.18 9.52 -22.43
CA VAL A 294 -6.09 8.58 -23.09
C VAL A 294 -5.56 7.14 -23.08
N GLN A 295 -4.24 6.95 -22.87
CA GLN A 295 -3.67 5.61 -22.69
C GLN A 295 -4.31 4.91 -21.49
N ASN A 296 -4.77 3.68 -21.72
CA ASN A 296 -5.44 2.84 -20.72
C ASN A 296 -6.63 3.55 -20.03
N TYR A 297 -7.35 4.39 -20.77
CA TYR A 297 -8.45 5.20 -20.21
C TYR A 297 -9.52 4.36 -19.48
N ILE A 298 -9.77 3.12 -19.89
CA ILE A 298 -10.73 2.23 -19.21
C ILE A 298 -10.29 1.97 -17.76
N LEU A 299 -9.01 1.64 -17.53
CA LEU A 299 -8.48 1.40 -16.18
C LEU A 299 -8.54 2.68 -15.34
N LYS A 300 -8.15 3.81 -15.92
CA LYS A 300 -8.20 5.13 -15.27
C LYS A 300 -9.63 5.52 -14.88
N LEU A 301 -10.59 5.39 -15.79
CA LEU A 301 -11.99 5.69 -15.52
C LEU A 301 -12.58 4.74 -14.48
N THR A 302 -12.22 3.45 -14.51
CA THR A 302 -12.63 2.46 -13.50
C THR A 302 -12.11 2.84 -12.11
N LEU A 303 -10.84 3.23 -11.99
CA LEU A 303 -10.26 3.73 -10.74
C LEU A 303 -11.04 4.93 -10.20
N LEU A 304 -11.28 5.95 -11.05
CA LEU A 304 -12.00 7.17 -10.65
C LEU A 304 -13.47 6.90 -10.31
N PHE A 305 -14.12 5.99 -11.05
CA PHE A 305 -15.50 5.59 -10.82
C PHE A 305 -15.66 4.94 -9.44
N PHE A 306 -14.84 3.94 -9.10
CA PHE A 306 -14.92 3.30 -7.79
C PHE A 306 -14.47 4.21 -6.66
N ALA A 307 -13.42 5.02 -6.87
CA ALA A 307 -12.96 5.98 -5.88
C ALA A 307 -14.05 7.02 -5.55
N PHE A 308 -14.51 7.77 -6.54
CA PHE A 308 -15.43 8.89 -6.30
C PHE A 308 -16.89 8.43 -6.16
N GLY A 309 -17.31 7.44 -6.93
CA GLY A 309 -18.63 6.83 -6.82
C GLY A 309 -18.85 6.15 -5.47
N GLY A 310 -17.81 5.52 -4.91
CA GLY A 310 -17.83 4.91 -3.57
C GLY A 310 -18.16 5.90 -2.45
N PHE A 311 -17.98 7.21 -2.70
CA PHE A 311 -18.36 8.30 -1.80
C PHE A 311 -19.33 9.29 -2.45
N ALA A 312 -20.14 8.82 -3.42
CA ALA A 312 -21.18 9.57 -4.11
C ALA A 312 -20.75 10.97 -4.64
N PHE A 313 -19.49 11.10 -5.08
CA PHE A 313 -18.90 12.35 -5.57
C PHE A 313 -19.05 13.52 -4.59
N LEU A 314 -19.16 13.24 -3.28
CA LEU A 314 -19.44 14.25 -2.27
C LEU A 314 -18.32 15.27 -2.09
N PHE A 315 -17.12 14.99 -2.58
CA PHE A 315 -16.00 15.95 -2.63
C PHE A 315 -16.38 17.25 -3.37
N ILE A 316 -17.32 17.21 -4.33
CA ILE A 316 -17.81 18.40 -5.06
C ILE A 316 -18.46 19.41 -4.10
N ARG A 317 -19.04 18.95 -2.98
CA ARG A 317 -19.61 19.82 -1.95
C ARG A 317 -18.54 20.57 -1.15
N TYR A 318 -17.29 20.14 -1.22
CA TYR A 318 -16.16 20.79 -0.58
C TYR A 318 -14.91 20.74 -1.47
N PRO A 319 -14.84 21.59 -2.52
CA PRO A 319 -13.77 21.53 -3.52
C PRO A 319 -12.34 21.68 -2.95
N ALA A 320 -12.18 22.34 -1.79
CA ALA A 320 -10.88 22.42 -1.12
C ALA A 320 -10.29 21.05 -0.75
N SER A 321 -11.12 20.01 -0.59
CA SER A 321 -10.65 18.64 -0.35
C SER A 321 -9.91 18.03 -1.54
N ILE A 322 -10.15 18.53 -2.76
CA ILE A 322 -9.49 18.03 -3.99
C ILE A 322 -7.97 18.14 -3.88
N LEU A 323 -7.47 19.14 -3.17
CA LEU A 323 -6.05 19.32 -2.90
C LEU A 323 -5.40 18.09 -2.24
N THR A 324 -6.15 17.30 -1.47
CA THR A 324 -5.61 16.10 -0.81
C THR A 324 -5.20 15.00 -1.78
N PHE A 325 -5.85 14.91 -2.93
CA PHE A 325 -5.65 13.81 -3.87
C PHE A 325 -5.23 14.23 -5.29
N VAL A 326 -5.18 15.53 -5.59
CA VAL A 326 -4.65 16.05 -6.86
C VAL A 326 -3.25 15.55 -7.19
N PRO A 327 -2.28 15.49 -6.25
CA PRO A 327 -0.95 14.99 -6.57
C PRO A 327 -0.99 13.57 -7.12
N TYR A 328 -1.80 12.68 -6.53
CA TYR A 328 -1.97 11.32 -7.03
C TYR A 328 -2.70 11.28 -8.37
N ILE A 329 -3.73 12.11 -8.58
CA ILE A 329 -4.44 12.18 -9.87
C ILE A 329 -3.50 12.63 -10.98
N ILE A 330 -2.70 13.67 -10.77
CA ILE A 330 -1.70 14.13 -11.75
C ILE A 330 -0.69 13.00 -12.00
N TYR A 331 -0.25 12.33 -10.95
CA TYR A 331 0.74 11.28 -11.07
C TYR A 331 0.21 10.04 -11.83
N SER A 332 -0.95 9.53 -11.43
CA SER A 332 -1.55 8.32 -12.00
C SER A 332 -2.15 8.55 -13.39
N MET A 333 -2.82 9.68 -13.64
CA MET A 333 -3.50 9.90 -14.93
C MET A 333 -2.53 10.19 -16.08
N PHE A 334 -1.32 10.66 -15.79
CA PHE A 334 -0.30 11.00 -16.77
C PHE A 334 0.90 10.04 -16.78
N SER A 335 0.80 8.90 -16.10
CA SER A 335 1.83 7.86 -16.12
C SER A 335 1.61 6.83 -17.23
N THR A 336 2.71 6.31 -17.79
CA THR A 336 2.71 5.15 -18.68
C THR A 336 2.70 3.83 -17.90
N TYR A 337 2.95 3.86 -16.59
CA TYR A 337 3.01 2.66 -15.74
C TYR A 337 1.61 2.25 -15.26
N PRO A 338 1.07 1.10 -15.71
CA PRO A 338 -0.31 0.71 -15.43
C PRO A 338 -0.64 0.53 -13.96
N SER A 339 0.31 0.11 -13.13
CA SER A 339 0.08 -0.20 -11.72
C SER A 339 -0.42 1.00 -10.91
N TYR A 340 -0.13 2.24 -11.32
CA TYR A 340 -0.63 3.44 -10.63
C TYR A 340 -2.13 3.71 -10.81
N TYR A 341 -2.78 3.08 -11.79
CA TYR A 341 -4.20 3.28 -12.05
C TYR A 341 -4.98 1.97 -12.24
N THR A 342 -4.34 0.83 -11.99
CA THR A 342 -4.97 -0.48 -12.02
C THR A 342 -5.38 -0.87 -10.60
N ILE A 343 -6.65 -1.23 -10.43
CA ILE A 343 -7.15 -1.82 -9.17
C ILE A 343 -6.50 -3.20 -9.00
N GLY A 344 -6.11 -3.54 -7.76
CA GLY A 344 -5.32 -4.73 -7.47
C GLY A 344 -3.85 -4.43 -7.12
N TYR A 345 -3.39 -3.19 -7.32
CA TYR A 345 -2.06 -2.75 -6.88
C TYR A 345 -2.12 -1.87 -5.62
N GLN A 346 -1.01 -1.85 -4.89
CA GLN A 346 -0.80 -1.12 -3.64
C GLN A 346 -0.98 0.41 -3.73
N TYR A 347 -0.82 1.00 -4.92
CA TYR A 347 -0.82 2.45 -5.10
C TYR A 347 -2.18 3.11 -4.81
N THR A 348 -3.27 2.35 -4.87
CA THR A 348 -4.60 2.85 -4.48
C THR A 348 -4.65 3.35 -3.03
N MET A 349 -3.77 2.84 -2.15
CA MET A 349 -3.63 3.30 -0.76
C MET A 349 -3.18 4.77 -0.65
N ILE A 350 -2.55 5.32 -1.68
CA ILE A 350 -2.16 6.74 -1.75
C ILE A 350 -3.37 7.62 -2.09
N PHE A 351 -4.47 7.04 -2.59
CA PHE A 351 -5.60 7.79 -3.12
C PHE A 351 -6.87 7.64 -2.28
N ILE A 352 -7.28 6.39 -2.00
CA ILE A 352 -8.56 6.10 -1.38
C ILE A 352 -8.78 6.75 0.01
N PRO A 353 -7.80 6.86 0.93
CA PRO A 353 -8.06 7.51 2.22
C PRO A 353 -8.36 9.01 2.09
N MET A 354 -7.71 9.71 1.15
CA MET A 354 -7.99 11.11 0.88
C MET A 354 -9.40 11.31 0.34
N VAL A 355 -9.82 10.46 -0.60
CA VAL A 355 -11.18 10.49 -1.15
C VAL A 355 -12.23 10.16 -0.09
N ALA A 356 -11.97 9.18 0.79
CA ALA A 356 -12.87 8.83 1.88
C ALA A 356 -13.12 10.00 2.84
N VAL A 357 -12.06 10.68 3.29
CA VAL A 357 -12.20 11.85 4.17
C VAL A 357 -12.88 13.02 3.44
N SER A 358 -12.59 13.20 2.16
CA SER A 358 -13.28 14.19 1.31
C SER A 358 -14.79 13.90 1.22
N GLY A 359 -15.16 12.62 1.10
CA GLY A 359 -16.53 12.15 1.12
C GLY A 359 -17.24 12.41 2.46
N VAL A 360 -16.55 12.16 3.58
CA VAL A 360 -17.04 12.47 4.93
C VAL A 360 -17.33 13.96 5.09
N VAL A 361 -16.40 14.82 4.67
CA VAL A 361 -16.56 16.28 4.79
C VAL A 361 -17.65 16.78 3.84
N GLY A 362 -17.72 16.24 2.63
CA GLY A 362 -18.81 16.51 1.69
C GLY A 362 -20.18 16.11 2.24
N MET A 363 -20.28 14.96 2.92
CA MET A 363 -21.48 14.53 3.64
C MET A 363 -21.84 15.51 4.77
N TYR A 364 -20.86 15.95 5.55
CA TYR A 364 -21.07 16.98 6.56
C TYR A 364 -21.64 18.28 5.95
N ILE A 365 -21.08 18.76 4.83
CA ILE A 365 -21.56 19.97 4.16
C ILE A 365 -22.97 19.77 3.60
N LEU A 366 -23.27 18.60 3.04
CA LEU A 366 -24.61 18.25 2.58
C LEU A 366 -25.61 18.36 3.72
N VAL A 367 -25.34 17.70 4.85
CA VAL A 367 -26.22 17.74 6.02
C VAL A 367 -26.34 19.16 6.56
N LYS A 368 -25.22 19.85 6.82
CA LYS A 368 -25.24 21.21 7.40
C LYS A 368 -25.98 22.22 6.52
N SER A 369 -25.78 22.19 5.21
CA SER A 369 -26.36 23.20 4.30
C SER A 369 -27.79 22.90 3.87
N GLN A 370 -28.16 21.63 3.76
CA GLN A 370 -29.45 21.23 3.20
C GLN A 370 -30.47 20.82 4.25
N MET A 371 -30.09 20.53 5.49
CA MET A 371 -31.01 19.90 6.45
C MET A 371 -32.35 20.60 6.72
N HIS A 372 -32.45 21.91 6.48
CA HIS A 372 -33.70 22.68 6.61
C HIS A 372 -34.50 22.78 5.30
N ARG A 373 -33.98 22.23 4.19
CA ARG A 373 -34.61 22.24 2.86
C ARG A 373 -35.53 21.01 2.69
N PRO A 374 -36.66 21.14 1.96
CA PRO A 374 -37.56 20.01 1.70
C PRO A 374 -36.88 18.83 0.99
N SER A 375 -35.93 19.11 0.09
CA SER A 375 -35.22 18.10 -0.69
C SER A 375 -34.11 17.36 0.07
N PHE A 376 -33.81 17.74 1.32
CA PHE A 376 -32.72 17.15 2.11
C PHE A 376 -32.81 15.63 2.22
N LYS A 377 -33.98 15.11 2.62
CA LYS A 377 -34.18 13.67 2.83
C LYS A 377 -33.91 12.90 1.54
N LEU A 378 -34.32 13.45 0.40
CA LEU A 378 -34.07 12.83 -0.91
C LEU A 378 -32.57 12.87 -1.25
N GLN A 379 -31.91 14.02 -1.14
CA GLN A 379 -30.48 14.15 -1.42
C GLN A 379 -29.63 13.23 -0.54
N LEU A 380 -29.93 13.15 0.76
CA LEU A 380 -29.23 12.27 1.70
C LEU A 380 -29.47 10.79 1.37
N ARG A 381 -30.71 10.40 1.06
CA ARG A 381 -31.03 9.02 0.64
C ARG A 381 -30.29 8.66 -0.65
N MET A 382 -30.31 9.53 -1.65
CA MET A 382 -29.59 9.31 -2.91
C MET A 382 -28.09 9.14 -2.67
N ALA A 383 -27.47 10.03 -1.88
CA ALA A 383 -26.05 9.92 -1.57
C ALA A 383 -25.71 8.59 -0.88
N LEU A 384 -26.48 8.19 0.14
CA LEU A 384 -26.28 6.93 0.85
C LEU A 384 -26.56 5.71 -0.03
N SER A 385 -27.60 5.77 -0.88
CA SER A 385 -27.92 4.70 -1.83
C SER A 385 -26.80 4.54 -2.85
N VAL A 386 -26.25 5.62 -3.40
CA VAL A 386 -25.10 5.54 -4.32
C VAL A 386 -23.88 4.95 -3.60
N ILE A 387 -23.56 5.41 -2.40
CA ILE A 387 -22.47 4.84 -1.59
C ILE A 387 -22.65 3.32 -1.42
N ILE A 388 -23.85 2.88 -1.00
CA ILE A 388 -24.14 1.46 -0.76
C ILE A 388 -24.10 0.65 -2.06
N ILE A 389 -24.71 1.15 -3.14
CA ILE A 389 -24.78 0.45 -4.42
C ILE A 389 -23.38 0.30 -5.02
N ILE A 390 -22.56 1.37 -5.02
CA ILE A 390 -21.20 1.30 -5.56
C ILE A 390 -20.31 0.42 -4.69
N ALA A 391 -20.46 0.44 -3.36
CA ALA A 391 -19.74 -0.46 -2.48
C ALA A 391 -20.10 -1.93 -2.74
N ILE A 392 -21.40 -2.27 -2.85
CA ILE A 392 -21.86 -3.64 -3.15
C ILE A 392 -21.41 -4.06 -4.54
N LEU A 393 -21.54 -3.17 -5.54
CA LEU A 393 -21.11 -3.45 -6.92
C LEU A 393 -19.60 -3.72 -6.97
N GLY A 394 -18.79 -2.83 -6.41
CA GLY A 394 -17.33 -2.98 -6.35
C GLY A 394 -16.91 -4.24 -5.61
N PHE A 395 -17.51 -4.50 -4.46
CA PHE A 395 -17.29 -5.73 -3.70
C PHE A 395 -17.79 -6.98 -4.43
N SER A 396 -18.72 -6.88 -5.38
CA SER A 396 -19.25 -8.07 -6.08
C SER A 396 -18.48 -8.38 -7.36
N ILE A 397 -17.89 -7.38 -8.02
CA ILE A 397 -17.27 -7.55 -9.35
C ILE A 397 -15.76 -7.30 -9.38
N ALA A 398 -15.21 -6.63 -8.36
CA ALA A 398 -13.81 -6.19 -8.32
C ALA A 398 -13.11 -6.54 -7.00
N THR A 399 -13.66 -7.49 -6.24
CA THR A 399 -13.11 -8.03 -4.98
C THR A 399 -12.14 -9.19 -5.24
N PRO A 400 -11.16 -9.44 -4.33
CA PRO A 400 -10.33 -10.64 -4.32
C PRO A 400 -11.10 -11.96 -4.32
N ILE A 401 -12.35 -11.95 -3.88
CA ILE A 401 -13.18 -13.15 -3.76
C ILE A 401 -13.71 -13.62 -5.13
N VAL A 402 -13.93 -12.71 -6.10
CA VAL A 402 -14.75 -12.97 -7.29
C VAL A 402 -13.99 -12.85 -8.61
N SER A 403 -12.90 -12.08 -8.68
CA SER A 403 -12.26 -11.83 -9.99
C SER A 403 -11.56 -13.07 -10.56
N GLY A 404 -12.05 -13.52 -11.71
CA GLY A 404 -11.46 -14.55 -12.58
C GLY A 404 -10.47 -13.99 -13.61
N ASP A 405 -9.81 -12.87 -13.32
CA ASP A 405 -8.75 -12.34 -14.18
C ASP A 405 -7.46 -13.13 -13.91
N ALA A 406 -6.96 -13.81 -14.95
CA ALA A 406 -5.86 -14.78 -14.91
C ALA A 406 -4.50 -14.20 -14.43
N ASN A 407 -4.41 -12.87 -14.26
CA ASN A 407 -3.20 -12.18 -13.82
C ASN A 407 -3.24 -11.74 -12.35
N SER A 408 -4.29 -12.10 -11.60
CA SER A 408 -4.42 -11.77 -10.18
C SER A 408 -4.38 -13.03 -9.33
N ASN A 409 -3.54 -13.00 -8.28
CA ASN A 409 -3.66 -13.91 -7.14
C ASN A 409 -4.99 -13.60 -6.47
N SER A 410 -6.08 -14.18 -6.98
CA SER A 410 -7.42 -14.08 -6.41
C SER A 410 -7.65 -15.26 -5.47
N ILE A 411 -8.56 -15.09 -4.51
CA ILE A 411 -8.90 -16.17 -3.56
C ILE A 411 -9.40 -17.41 -4.30
N TYR A 412 -10.12 -17.20 -5.42
CA TYR A 412 -10.57 -18.29 -6.27
C TYR A 412 -9.40 -19.06 -6.88
N THR A 413 -8.43 -18.35 -7.47
CA THR A 413 -7.23 -18.96 -8.05
C THR A 413 -6.46 -19.78 -7.01
N SER A 414 -6.16 -19.19 -5.85
CA SER A 414 -5.48 -19.91 -4.76
C SER A 414 -6.29 -21.12 -4.27
N ALA A 415 -7.62 -21.01 -4.16
CA ALA A 415 -8.47 -22.14 -3.78
C ALA A 415 -8.47 -23.27 -4.83
N THR A 416 -8.44 -22.93 -6.13
CA THR A 416 -8.32 -23.93 -7.20
C THR A 416 -6.96 -24.62 -7.18
N HIS A 417 -5.89 -23.88 -6.87
CA HIS A 417 -4.56 -24.43 -6.68
C HIS A 417 -4.49 -25.42 -5.50
N TYR A 418 -5.12 -25.10 -4.36
CA TYR A 418 -5.23 -26.03 -3.23
C TYR A 418 -5.94 -27.35 -3.57
N GLY A 419 -6.91 -27.31 -4.49
CA GLY A 419 -7.64 -28.49 -4.95
C GLY A 419 -6.92 -29.33 -6.01
N ASN A 420 -5.75 -28.89 -6.49
CA ASN A 420 -4.99 -29.56 -7.54
C ASN A 420 -3.81 -30.32 -6.94
N ASP A 421 -3.92 -31.65 -6.90
CA ASP A 421 -2.89 -32.54 -6.31
C ASP A 421 -1.51 -32.35 -6.96
N THR A 422 -1.43 -32.13 -8.27
CA THR A 422 -0.15 -31.93 -8.96
C THR A 422 0.52 -30.64 -8.52
N TYR A 423 -0.25 -29.55 -8.45
CA TYR A 423 0.25 -28.26 -7.99
C TYR A 423 0.66 -28.31 -6.51
N MET A 424 -0.14 -28.94 -5.66
CA MET A 424 0.19 -29.10 -4.25
C MET A 424 1.46 -29.95 -4.04
N ASN A 425 1.67 -31.00 -4.82
CA ASN A 425 2.91 -31.77 -4.77
C ASN A 425 4.13 -30.94 -5.22
N GLN A 426 3.97 -30.08 -6.22
CA GLN A 426 5.01 -29.11 -6.61
C GLN A 426 5.33 -28.15 -5.45
N VAL A 427 4.32 -27.54 -4.83
CA VAL A 427 4.49 -26.63 -3.70
C VAL A 427 5.18 -27.32 -2.51
N ILE A 428 4.77 -28.55 -2.17
CA ILE A 428 5.44 -29.34 -1.12
C ILE A 428 6.91 -29.54 -1.46
N PHE A 429 7.21 -29.91 -2.70
CA PHE A 429 8.58 -30.07 -3.16
C PHE A 429 9.39 -28.77 -3.07
N GLU A 430 8.81 -27.61 -3.45
CA GLU A 430 9.46 -26.29 -3.32
C GLU A 430 9.82 -25.97 -1.87
N HIS A 431 8.92 -26.23 -0.91
CA HIS A 431 9.21 -26.07 0.52
C HIS A 431 10.24 -27.07 1.04
N GLU A 432 10.24 -28.33 0.56
CA GLU A 432 11.26 -29.32 0.90
C GLU A 432 12.66 -28.86 0.44
N ILE A 433 12.76 -28.37 -0.81
CA ILE A 433 14.01 -27.81 -1.34
C ILE A 433 14.46 -26.61 -0.50
N ALA A 434 13.58 -25.66 -0.20
CA ALA A 434 13.92 -24.49 0.59
C ALA A 434 14.45 -24.85 1.99
N ASN A 435 13.91 -25.90 2.61
CA ASN A 435 14.37 -26.39 3.91
C ASN A 435 15.65 -27.23 3.83
N SER A 436 15.96 -27.83 2.68
CA SER A 436 17.15 -28.68 2.47
C SER A 436 18.42 -27.87 2.20
N ILE A 437 18.31 -26.67 1.64
CA ILE A 437 19.44 -25.81 1.28
C ILE A 437 19.98 -25.13 2.55
N PRO A 438 21.31 -25.17 2.81
CA PRO A 438 21.88 -24.47 3.96
C PRO A 438 21.71 -22.95 3.86
N LYS A 439 21.25 -22.30 4.95
CA LYS A 439 20.97 -20.84 5.03
C LYS A 439 22.16 -19.89 4.82
N ASN A 440 23.37 -20.43 4.67
CA ASN A 440 24.57 -19.63 4.39
C ASN A 440 25.10 -19.89 2.98
N ALA A 441 24.41 -20.72 2.21
CA ALA A 441 24.85 -21.07 0.88
C ALA A 441 24.55 -19.92 -0.09
N THR A 442 25.47 -19.65 -1.02
CA THR A 442 25.17 -18.71 -2.11
C THR A 442 24.15 -19.36 -3.04
N LEU A 443 23.01 -18.69 -3.22
CA LEU A 443 21.85 -19.22 -3.93
C LEU A 443 21.34 -18.21 -4.95
N VAL A 444 21.03 -18.69 -6.16
CA VAL A 444 20.27 -17.94 -7.16
C VAL A 444 18.96 -18.66 -7.49
N THR A 445 17.87 -17.91 -7.57
CA THR A 445 16.54 -18.47 -7.88
C THR A 445 15.70 -17.55 -8.78
N GLY A 446 14.46 -17.94 -9.08
CA GLY A 446 13.50 -17.11 -9.80
C GLY A 446 12.66 -16.25 -8.86
N ASN A 447 12.12 -15.15 -9.37
CA ASN A 447 11.30 -14.21 -8.61
C ASN A 447 10.17 -14.86 -7.79
N GLY A 448 9.48 -15.86 -8.33
CA GLY A 448 8.39 -16.55 -7.61
C GLY A 448 8.84 -17.43 -6.44
N LEU A 449 10.04 -18.02 -6.51
CA LEU A 449 10.55 -18.89 -5.46
C LEU A 449 11.31 -18.11 -4.38
N PHE A 450 11.78 -16.91 -4.70
CA PHE A 450 12.62 -16.10 -3.81
C PHE A 450 12.04 -15.86 -2.41
N PRO A 451 10.72 -15.63 -2.20
CA PRO A 451 10.18 -15.43 -0.86
C PRO A 451 10.43 -16.59 0.11
N LEU A 452 10.59 -17.83 -0.38
CA LEU A 452 10.99 -18.98 0.46
C LEU A 452 12.41 -18.80 1.04
N PHE A 453 13.26 -18.07 0.34
CA PHE A 453 14.64 -17.76 0.69
C PHE A 453 14.83 -16.32 1.18
N GLY A 454 13.76 -15.53 1.31
CA GLY A 454 13.85 -14.08 1.58
C GLY A 454 14.52 -13.72 2.90
N ASN A 455 14.69 -14.66 3.82
CA ASN A 455 15.45 -14.45 5.06
C ASN A 455 16.96 -14.71 4.93
N ASP A 456 17.40 -15.32 3.83
CA ASP A 456 18.80 -15.63 3.54
C ASP A 456 19.47 -14.44 2.86
N LEU A 457 20.58 -13.97 3.41
CA LEU A 457 21.33 -12.82 2.88
C LEU A 457 22.16 -13.17 1.65
N ASN A 458 22.43 -14.46 1.44
CA ASN A 458 23.21 -14.98 0.32
C ASN A 458 22.32 -15.46 -0.84
N ALA A 459 21.00 -15.36 -0.70
CA ALA A 459 20.05 -15.62 -1.77
C ALA A 459 19.86 -14.39 -2.67
N THR A 460 19.77 -14.63 -3.97
CA THR A 460 19.41 -13.63 -4.99
C THR A 460 18.39 -14.21 -5.98
N ALA A 461 17.78 -13.36 -6.79
CA ALA A 461 16.79 -13.79 -7.79
C ALA A 461 17.11 -13.33 -9.21
N PHE A 462 16.36 -13.87 -10.16
CA PHE A 462 16.16 -13.37 -11.53
C PHE A 462 14.67 -13.08 -11.77
N PRO A 463 14.30 -12.23 -12.73
CA PRO A 463 15.10 -11.27 -13.52
C PRO A 463 15.23 -9.90 -12.82
N TYR A 464 16.12 -9.02 -13.28
CA TYR A 464 16.26 -7.59 -12.86
C TYR A 464 17.12 -7.29 -11.62
N THR A 465 17.93 -8.24 -11.18
CA THR A 465 18.88 -8.02 -10.10
C THR A 465 20.20 -7.47 -10.63
N THR A 466 20.66 -6.32 -10.13
CA THR A 466 21.87 -5.64 -10.63
C THR A 466 23.16 -6.37 -10.28
N ASP A 467 23.14 -7.14 -9.18
CA ASP A 467 24.33 -7.73 -8.58
C ASP A 467 24.44 -9.24 -8.85
N VAL A 468 23.71 -9.79 -9.83
CA VAL A 468 23.89 -11.19 -10.19
C VAL A 468 25.31 -11.40 -10.72
N ILE A 469 26.05 -12.27 -10.06
CA ILE A 469 27.35 -12.71 -10.53
C ILE A 469 27.14 -13.82 -11.58
N ILE A 470 27.40 -13.49 -12.85
CA ILE A 470 27.28 -14.42 -14.00
C ILE A 470 28.47 -15.40 -14.08
N LYS A 471 29.45 -15.32 -13.17
CA LYS A 471 30.56 -16.29 -13.19
C LYS A 471 30.02 -17.70 -12.99
N GLY A 472 30.42 -18.59 -13.91
CA GLY A 472 29.93 -19.97 -14.06
C GLY A 472 29.97 -20.86 -12.83
N ASP A 473 30.62 -20.46 -11.74
CA ASP A 473 30.86 -21.25 -10.54
C ASP A 473 30.56 -20.48 -9.24
N TYR A 474 29.92 -19.31 -9.27
CA TYR A 474 29.76 -18.50 -8.05
C TYR A 474 28.74 -19.06 -7.06
N TYR A 475 27.52 -19.38 -7.51
CA TYR A 475 26.46 -19.85 -6.63
C TYR A 475 26.67 -21.31 -6.25
N GLN A 476 26.50 -21.66 -4.98
CA GLN A 476 26.52 -23.05 -4.54
C GLN A 476 25.26 -23.80 -4.98
N TYR A 477 24.14 -23.08 -5.08
CA TYR A 477 22.86 -23.61 -5.51
C TYR A 477 22.19 -22.72 -6.56
N LEU A 478 21.57 -23.33 -7.56
CA LEU A 478 20.61 -22.70 -8.45
C LEU A 478 19.29 -23.45 -8.29
N VAL A 479 18.20 -22.72 -8.00
CA VAL A 479 16.86 -23.29 -7.86
C VAL A 479 15.94 -22.61 -8.86
N GLU A 480 15.47 -23.36 -9.85
CA GLU A 480 14.67 -22.83 -10.94
C GLU A 480 13.34 -23.57 -11.05
N ASN A 481 12.26 -22.80 -11.27
CA ASN A 481 11.00 -23.33 -11.79
C ASN A 481 10.97 -23.10 -13.31
N GLN A 482 11.21 -24.17 -14.07
CA GLN A 482 11.30 -24.13 -15.53
C GLN A 482 9.97 -23.80 -16.22
N ASN A 483 8.85 -23.97 -15.52
CA ASN A 483 7.52 -23.63 -16.02
C ASN A 483 7.15 -22.16 -15.76
N SER A 484 7.98 -21.44 -15.01
CA SER A 484 7.71 -20.06 -14.62
C SER A 484 8.10 -19.07 -15.71
N ILE A 485 7.27 -18.04 -15.95
CA ILE A 485 7.63 -16.94 -16.85
C ILE A 485 8.96 -16.27 -16.45
N TRP A 486 9.27 -16.28 -15.15
CA TRP A 486 10.48 -15.69 -14.58
C TRP A 486 11.76 -16.46 -14.93
N SER A 487 11.64 -17.73 -15.34
CA SER A 487 12.79 -18.54 -15.76
C SER A 487 13.33 -18.07 -17.12
N SER A 488 12.42 -17.73 -18.04
CA SER A 488 12.74 -17.31 -19.41
C SER A 488 12.95 -15.80 -19.57
N GLU A 489 12.47 -14.98 -18.64
CA GLU A 489 12.53 -13.52 -18.75
C GLU A 489 13.99 -13.02 -18.75
N PRO A 490 14.47 -12.38 -19.84
CA PRO A 490 15.86 -11.97 -19.95
C PRO A 490 16.14 -10.70 -19.14
N THR A 491 17.30 -10.64 -18.52
CA THR A 491 17.84 -9.42 -17.89
C THR A 491 19.13 -9.02 -18.59
N HIS A 492 19.28 -7.73 -18.86
CA HIS A 492 20.51 -7.19 -19.41
C HIS A 492 21.50 -6.87 -18.29
N ILE A 493 22.48 -7.75 -18.07
CA ILE A 493 23.49 -7.61 -17.04
C ILE A 493 24.87 -7.57 -17.71
N SER A 494 25.68 -6.57 -17.39
CA SER A 494 27.07 -6.42 -17.87
C SER A 494 27.24 -6.53 -19.41
N GLY A 495 26.27 -6.07 -20.20
CA GLY A 495 26.33 -6.12 -21.67
C GLY A 495 25.84 -7.43 -22.29
N THR A 496 25.31 -8.34 -21.46
CA THR A 496 24.77 -9.63 -21.89
C THR A 496 23.32 -9.77 -21.47
N ASN A 497 22.48 -10.26 -22.37
CA ASN A 497 21.13 -10.71 -22.01
C ASN A 497 21.24 -12.13 -21.47
N ILE A 498 20.85 -12.32 -20.21
CA ILE A 498 20.87 -13.60 -19.53
C ILE A 498 19.54 -13.80 -18.79
N SER A 499 19.02 -15.01 -18.83
CA SER A 499 17.87 -15.45 -18.04
C SER A 499 18.30 -16.55 -17.06
N LEU A 500 17.42 -16.90 -16.12
CA LEU A 500 17.70 -17.98 -15.17
C LEU A 500 17.91 -19.32 -15.89
N ASN A 501 17.07 -19.63 -16.89
CA ASN A 501 17.19 -20.84 -17.70
C ASN A 501 18.51 -20.90 -18.48
N MET A 502 18.97 -19.76 -19.02
CA MET A 502 20.27 -19.69 -19.68
C MET A 502 21.42 -19.98 -18.70
N LEU A 503 21.32 -19.47 -17.47
CA LEU A 503 22.29 -19.73 -16.40
C LEU A 503 22.27 -21.20 -15.97
N GLU A 504 21.09 -21.81 -15.85
CA GLU A 504 20.93 -23.25 -15.59
C GLU A 504 21.65 -24.08 -16.65
N HIS A 505 21.41 -23.81 -17.94
CA HIS A 505 22.07 -24.50 -19.04
C HIS A 505 23.59 -24.30 -19.04
N GLU A 506 24.08 -23.10 -18.74
CA GLU A 506 25.51 -22.84 -18.60
C GLU A 506 26.14 -23.63 -17.46
N TYR A 507 25.48 -23.67 -16.29
CA TYR A 507 25.96 -24.39 -15.11
C TYR A 507 26.01 -25.90 -15.37
N MET A 508 25.00 -26.45 -16.03
CA MET A 508 24.99 -27.85 -16.46
C MET A 508 26.09 -28.14 -17.49
N ALA A 509 26.31 -27.26 -18.46
CA ALA A 509 27.34 -27.44 -19.49
C ALA A 509 28.77 -27.31 -18.92
N SER A 510 28.96 -26.59 -17.81
CA SER A 510 30.27 -26.39 -17.18
C SER A 510 30.90 -27.66 -16.61
N GLY A 511 30.09 -28.67 -16.26
CA GLY A 511 30.53 -29.86 -15.53
C GLY A 511 30.83 -29.62 -14.03
N ASN A 512 30.74 -28.39 -13.55
CA ASN A 512 30.97 -28.03 -12.15
C ASN A 512 29.75 -28.21 -11.24
N TYR A 513 28.59 -28.53 -11.81
CA TYR A 513 27.34 -28.71 -11.07
C TYR A 513 26.76 -30.10 -11.33
N THR A 514 26.04 -30.59 -10.34
CA THR A 514 25.22 -31.80 -10.43
C THR A 514 23.76 -31.45 -10.14
N VAL A 515 22.85 -32.21 -10.75
CA VAL A 515 21.42 -32.12 -10.44
C VAL A 515 21.23 -32.69 -9.04
N TYR A 516 20.96 -31.82 -8.07
CA TYR A 516 20.72 -32.19 -6.68
C TYR A 516 19.30 -32.72 -6.49
N ALA A 517 18.33 -32.08 -7.16
CA ALA A 517 16.94 -32.49 -7.16
C ALA A 517 16.26 -32.01 -8.45
N HIS A 518 15.32 -32.79 -8.98
CA HIS A 518 14.53 -32.40 -10.16
C HIS A 518 13.17 -33.09 -10.13
N ASN A 519 12.10 -32.33 -9.93
CA ASN A 519 10.74 -32.84 -9.97
C ASN A 519 9.74 -31.71 -10.23
N TYR A 520 8.58 -32.02 -10.81
CA TYR A 520 7.48 -31.06 -11.07
C TYR A 520 7.90 -29.78 -11.82
N GLY A 521 8.94 -29.84 -12.66
CA GLY A 521 9.50 -28.66 -13.35
C GLY A 521 10.38 -27.76 -12.48
N ILE A 522 10.65 -28.16 -11.22
CA ILE A 522 11.62 -27.54 -10.34
C ILE A 522 12.94 -28.28 -10.47
N ILE A 523 14.00 -27.58 -10.89
CA ILE A 523 15.35 -28.11 -10.97
C ILE A 523 16.24 -27.40 -9.94
N VAL A 524 17.05 -28.19 -9.24
CA VAL A 524 18.03 -27.73 -8.27
C VAL A 524 19.40 -28.20 -8.69
N LEU A 525 20.28 -27.27 -9.04
CA LEU A 525 21.68 -27.54 -9.31
C LEU A 525 22.50 -27.26 -8.05
N LYS A 526 23.45 -28.14 -7.76
CA LYS A 526 24.42 -27.96 -6.67
C LYS A 526 25.83 -28.01 -7.23
N ARG A 527 26.66 -27.06 -6.85
CA ARG A 527 28.08 -27.03 -7.21
C ARG A 527 28.82 -28.18 -6.54
N ASN A 528 29.69 -28.85 -7.31
CA ASN A 528 30.50 -30.00 -6.89
C ASN A 528 31.53 -29.66 -5.81
#